data_AF-A0A398BUB3-F1
#
_entry.id   AF-A0A398BUB3-F1
#
_cell.length_a   1.000
_cell.length_b   1.000
_cell.length_c   1.000
_cell.angle_alpha   90.00
_cell.angle_beta   90.00
_cell.angle_gamma   90.00
#
_symmetry.space_group_name_H-M   'P 1'
#
loop_
_entity.id
_entity.type
_entity.pdbx_description
1 polymer ?
#
loop_
_entity_poly.entity_id
_entity_poly.type
_entity_poly.pdbx_seq_one_letter_code
_entity_poly.pdbx_strand_id
1 'polypeptide(L)'
;MPALTAAADLRLLPPFVSALLAGETPAPVDLPTDLAAQRLLHLTLRRNGALQIAFWAQGSGLADALAHGLMQARAALAAATCAPPDMLFLDIPHAPEPLDPDDLRRARCNAFRGIYGLELRAAGRLVRMAPSVMIARNLTPKRALEVLLAELAPPPGTKVETLRFPTTQILLELPQGRARPLMRGQPVVPQTAITREKVAEMAGLMTGWMQRAIAPSGRATYKYWPSSGQYALSNNMIRQFMGSACLARAAIRPEAPKGLVEARDRNFAHNFRHWYRDEGGFGVIVEGPKVKLGAAAVALTSILDLPDPTPYAAELRGLSAFLTAMQQPNGRFTCFLRPRGREDDCQNFYPGEALLALMRLYRHSGDPALLDHVARGFAHYRDWHRAQPNPAFVPWHSMALALYHAETGDTAAAAFVFEMNDWLLGMQQGDEAPADVQGEFFDPARPEFGPPHASSTGVYLEGLIEAFALARTLGDHNREDRYRRAILRGLRSLRQLQFRHASDMGYISRRSAVLGGLRSSAFDNTLRIDNVQHGLMAIFRILDLFSDADYRM
;
A
#
# COMPACT_ATOMS: atom_id res chain seq x y z
N MET A 1 -16.59 -9.94 -14.64
CA MET A 1 -16.94 -10.89 -13.54
C MET A 1 -18.35 -10.58 -13.08
N PRO A 2 -19.18 -11.56 -12.68
CA PRO A 2 -20.35 -11.24 -11.90
C PRO A 2 -19.82 -10.87 -10.51
N ALA A 3 -19.47 -9.60 -10.33
CA ALA A 3 -19.52 -9.03 -9.00
C ALA A 3 -20.93 -9.32 -8.50
N LEU A 4 -21.07 -9.72 -7.23
CA LEU A 4 -22.30 -9.41 -6.52
C LEU A 4 -22.62 -7.97 -6.87
N THR A 5 -23.66 -7.74 -7.68
CA THR A 5 -24.15 -6.38 -7.89
C THR A 5 -24.33 -5.83 -6.49
N ALA A 6 -23.85 -4.62 -6.23
CA ALA A 6 -24.02 -3.96 -4.94
C ALA A 6 -25.50 -3.93 -4.46
N ALA A 7 -26.44 -4.33 -5.33
CA ALA A 7 -27.87 -4.52 -5.13
C ALA A 7 -28.31 -5.86 -4.49
N ALA A 8 -27.44 -6.84 -4.21
CA ALA A 8 -27.90 -8.05 -3.52
C ALA A 8 -28.28 -7.74 -2.07
N ASP A 9 -29.55 -7.97 -1.73
CA ASP A 9 -30.02 -7.78 -0.37
C ASP A 9 -29.49 -8.89 0.55
N LEU A 10 -28.41 -8.59 1.28
CA LEU A 10 -27.81 -9.50 2.24
C LEU A 10 -28.39 -9.33 3.67
N ARG A 11 -29.47 -8.55 3.86
CA ARG A 11 -30.00 -8.21 5.20
C ARG A 11 -30.50 -9.42 5.98
N LEU A 12 -30.96 -10.46 5.29
CA LEU A 12 -31.47 -11.69 5.91
C LEU A 12 -30.37 -12.71 6.26
N LEU A 13 -29.15 -12.55 5.73
CA LEU A 13 -28.04 -13.45 6.02
C LEU A 13 -27.60 -13.41 7.50
N PRO A 14 -27.34 -12.24 8.12
CA PRO A 14 -26.95 -12.20 9.53
C PRO A 14 -27.92 -12.91 10.48
N PRO A 15 -29.25 -12.60 10.51
CA PRO A 15 -30.15 -13.29 11.43
C PRO A 15 -30.25 -14.80 11.15
N PHE A 16 -30.19 -15.22 9.88
CA PHE A 16 -30.15 -16.64 9.50
C PHE A 16 -28.92 -17.36 10.09
N VAL A 17 -27.73 -16.78 9.90
CA VAL A 17 -26.47 -17.36 10.40
C VAL A 17 -26.46 -17.41 11.93
N SER A 18 -26.94 -16.36 12.59
CA SER A 18 -26.90 -16.26 14.05
C SER A 18 -27.83 -17.25 14.73
N ALA A 19 -29.05 -17.44 14.21
CA ALA A 19 -29.95 -18.47 14.69
C ALA A 19 -29.31 -19.86 14.61
N LEU A 20 -28.70 -20.21 13.46
CA LEU A 20 -28.02 -21.49 13.29
C LEU A 20 -26.84 -21.69 14.25
N LEU A 21 -26.02 -20.66 14.49
CA LEU A 21 -24.93 -20.74 15.45
C LEU A 21 -25.43 -20.82 16.89
N ALA A 22 -26.59 -20.25 17.20
CA ALA A 22 -27.25 -20.34 18.51
C ALA A 22 -27.96 -21.69 18.74
N GLY A 23 -28.17 -22.50 17.69
CA GLY A 23 -28.95 -23.74 17.80
C GLY A 23 -30.45 -23.55 17.60
N GLU A 24 -30.85 -22.39 17.09
CA GLU A 24 -32.24 -22.01 16.82
C GLU A 24 -32.63 -22.34 15.37
N THR A 25 -33.93 -22.43 15.12
CA THR A 25 -34.48 -22.56 13.77
C THR A 25 -34.47 -21.19 13.08
N PRO A 26 -33.70 -21.00 11.99
CA PRO A 26 -33.69 -19.72 11.30
C PRO A 26 -34.98 -19.50 10.51
N ALA A 27 -35.37 -18.23 10.36
CA ALA A 27 -36.34 -17.86 9.33
C ALA A 27 -35.77 -18.17 7.93
N PRO A 28 -36.60 -18.50 6.92
CA PRO A 28 -36.11 -18.70 5.56
C PRO A 28 -35.31 -17.50 5.06
N VAL A 29 -34.17 -17.76 4.43
CA VAL A 29 -33.35 -16.73 3.80
C VAL A 29 -33.63 -16.74 2.30
N ASP A 30 -34.13 -15.63 1.78
CA ASP A 30 -34.24 -15.42 0.35
C ASP A 30 -32.89 -14.93 -0.17
N LEU A 31 -32.31 -15.68 -1.11
CA LEU A 31 -31.00 -15.39 -1.68
C LEU A 31 -31.18 -15.03 -3.16
N PRO A 32 -30.37 -14.09 -3.69
CA PRO A 32 -30.34 -13.79 -5.11
C PRO A 32 -30.27 -15.07 -5.94
N THR A 33 -31.04 -15.16 -7.03
CA THR A 33 -31.23 -16.40 -7.80
C THR A 33 -29.91 -17.00 -8.29
N ASP A 34 -28.94 -16.15 -8.63
CA ASP A 34 -27.58 -16.54 -9.05
C ASP A 34 -26.76 -17.22 -7.94
N LEU A 35 -27.03 -16.86 -6.68
CA LEU A 35 -26.43 -17.45 -5.49
C LEU A 35 -27.23 -18.64 -4.97
N ALA A 36 -28.56 -18.58 -5.01
CA ALA A 36 -29.44 -19.60 -4.45
C ALA A 36 -29.17 -21.00 -5.05
N ALA A 37 -28.88 -21.06 -6.35
CA ALA A 37 -28.56 -22.30 -7.07
C ALA A 37 -27.18 -22.90 -6.74
N GLN A 38 -26.30 -22.15 -6.06
CA GLN A 38 -24.97 -22.64 -5.71
C GLN A 38 -25.07 -23.73 -4.65
N ARG A 39 -24.38 -24.84 -4.87
CA ARG A 39 -24.49 -26.03 -4.00
C ARG A 39 -23.30 -26.22 -3.08
N LEU A 40 -22.25 -25.43 -3.26
CA LEU A 40 -20.99 -25.52 -2.56
C LEU A 40 -20.67 -24.14 -1.99
N LEU A 41 -20.11 -24.09 -0.79
CA LEU A 41 -19.42 -22.91 -0.27
C LEU A 41 -18.24 -23.32 0.58
N HIS A 42 -17.29 -22.40 0.75
CA HIS A 42 -16.29 -22.48 1.80
C HIS A 42 -16.62 -21.46 2.88
N LEU A 43 -16.59 -21.90 4.13
CA LEU A 43 -16.85 -21.08 5.30
C LEU A 43 -15.57 -20.98 6.15
N THR A 44 -15.30 -19.80 6.68
CA THR A 44 -14.18 -19.56 7.60
C THR A 44 -14.66 -18.75 8.79
N LEU A 45 -14.65 -19.36 9.97
CA LEU A 45 -15.00 -18.73 11.23
C LEU A 45 -13.75 -18.31 11.98
N ARG A 46 -13.78 -17.09 12.48
CA ARG A 46 -12.67 -16.48 13.21
C ARG A 46 -13.15 -15.81 14.48
N ARG A 47 -12.24 -15.73 15.45
CA ARG A 47 -12.39 -14.89 16.64
C ARG A 47 -11.15 -14.03 16.79
N ASN A 48 -11.30 -12.71 16.85
CA ASN A 48 -10.19 -11.77 16.95
C ASN A 48 -9.12 -12.00 15.86
N GLY A 49 -9.56 -12.39 14.66
CA GLY A 49 -8.68 -12.69 13.52
C GLY A 49 -8.01 -14.05 13.54
N ALA A 50 -8.00 -14.76 14.66
CA ALA A 50 -7.52 -16.15 14.74
C ALA A 50 -8.51 -17.09 14.04
N LEU A 51 -7.98 -18.02 13.24
CA LEU A 51 -8.78 -19.07 12.62
C LEU A 51 -9.29 -20.02 13.71
N GLN A 52 -10.60 -20.26 13.75
CA GLN A 52 -11.18 -21.30 14.58
C GLN A 52 -11.52 -22.52 13.72
N ILE A 53 -12.24 -22.29 12.62
CA ILE A 53 -12.73 -23.35 11.73
C ILE A 53 -12.70 -22.85 10.28
N ALA A 54 -12.32 -23.72 9.35
CA ALA A 54 -12.55 -23.52 7.92
C ALA A 54 -12.78 -24.87 7.21
N PHE A 55 -13.82 -24.95 6.38
CA PHE A 55 -14.08 -26.13 5.54
C PHE A 55 -15.04 -25.83 4.40
N TRP A 56 -15.16 -26.79 3.48
CA TRP A 56 -16.13 -26.79 2.38
C TRP A 56 -17.42 -27.49 2.80
N ALA A 57 -18.56 -26.84 2.56
CA ALA A 57 -19.89 -27.38 2.84
C ALA A 57 -20.70 -27.49 1.55
N GLN A 58 -21.50 -28.56 1.43
CA GLN A 58 -22.31 -28.85 0.26
C GLN A 58 -23.77 -29.10 0.65
N GLY A 59 -24.70 -28.72 -0.24
CA GLY A 59 -26.13 -28.92 -0.06
C GLY A 59 -26.90 -29.06 -1.38
N SER A 60 -28.21 -29.14 -1.27
CA SER A 60 -29.15 -29.10 -2.39
C SER A 60 -29.23 -27.71 -3.06
N GLY A 61 -28.96 -26.66 -2.28
CA GLY A 61 -28.78 -25.26 -2.70
C GLY A 61 -28.00 -24.48 -1.65
N LEU A 62 -27.84 -23.17 -1.81
CA LEU A 62 -26.89 -22.40 -1.00
C LEU A 62 -27.32 -22.27 0.46
N ALA A 63 -28.61 -22.04 0.71
CA ALA A 63 -29.16 -21.97 2.07
C ALA A 63 -28.96 -23.29 2.83
N ASP A 64 -29.19 -24.42 2.15
CA ASP A 64 -29.00 -25.76 2.70
C ASP A 64 -27.52 -26.07 2.96
N ALA A 65 -26.64 -25.74 2.01
CA ALA A 65 -25.20 -25.88 2.19
C ALA A 65 -24.69 -25.03 3.38
N LEU A 66 -25.19 -23.79 3.51
CA LEU A 66 -24.86 -22.90 4.61
C LEU A 66 -25.38 -23.43 5.96
N ALA A 67 -26.61 -23.93 5.99
CA ALA A 67 -27.19 -24.55 7.19
C ALA A 67 -26.39 -25.76 7.66
N HIS A 68 -26.12 -26.71 6.76
CA HIS A 68 -25.28 -27.88 7.06
C HIS A 68 -23.90 -27.46 7.56
N GLY A 69 -23.26 -26.51 6.87
CA GLY A 69 -21.96 -26.00 7.24
C GLY A 69 -21.93 -25.36 8.63
N LEU A 70 -22.90 -24.51 8.96
CA LEU A 70 -22.95 -23.84 10.26
C LEU A 70 -23.30 -24.80 11.40
N MET A 71 -24.15 -25.80 11.17
CA MET A 71 -24.42 -26.84 12.17
C MET A 71 -23.16 -27.67 12.49
N GLN A 72 -22.41 -28.08 11.45
CA GLN A 72 -21.13 -28.77 11.62
C GLN A 72 -20.11 -27.89 12.36
N ALA A 73 -20.02 -26.62 11.98
CA ALA A 73 -19.12 -25.68 12.63
C ALA A 73 -19.48 -25.47 14.11
N ARG A 74 -20.77 -25.32 14.44
CA ARG A 74 -21.26 -25.21 15.82
C ARG A 74 -20.85 -26.43 16.64
N ALA A 75 -21.08 -27.63 16.12
CA ALA A 75 -20.70 -28.88 16.79
C ALA A 75 -19.18 -28.95 17.05
N ALA A 76 -18.37 -28.59 16.05
CA ALA A 76 -16.91 -28.59 16.17
C ALA A 76 -16.39 -27.50 17.15
N LEU A 77 -16.99 -26.31 17.15
CA LEU A 77 -16.66 -25.25 18.12
C LEU A 77 -16.98 -25.68 19.56
N ALA A 78 -18.12 -26.32 19.78
CA ALA A 78 -18.53 -26.83 21.08
C ALA A 78 -17.59 -27.93 21.56
N ALA A 79 -17.24 -28.88 20.69
CA ALA A 79 -16.32 -29.97 21.02
C ALA A 79 -14.90 -29.48 21.37
N ALA A 80 -14.44 -28.41 20.73
CA ALA A 80 -13.15 -27.79 21.00
C ALA A 80 -13.18 -26.73 22.12
N THR A 81 -14.32 -26.57 22.81
CA THR A 81 -14.53 -25.56 23.88
C THR A 81 -14.15 -24.14 23.44
N CYS A 82 -14.34 -23.84 22.15
CA CYS A 82 -13.96 -22.57 21.57
C CYS A 82 -14.96 -21.48 21.95
N ALA A 83 -14.44 -20.29 22.27
CA ALA A 83 -15.29 -19.14 22.47
C ALA A 83 -16.00 -18.74 21.15
N PRO A 84 -17.20 -18.11 21.18
CA PRO A 84 -17.95 -17.80 19.96
C PRO A 84 -17.17 -16.99 18.91
N PRO A 85 -17.36 -17.24 17.60
CA PRO A 85 -16.73 -16.48 16.53
C PRO A 85 -17.23 -15.02 16.47
N ASP A 86 -16.36 -14.09 16.06
CA ASP A 86 -16.70 -12.68 15.80
C ASP A 86 -16.83 -12.36 14.30
N MET A 87 -16.37 -13.27 13.43
CA MET A 87 -16.35 -13.08 11.98
C MET A 87 -16.62 -14.40 11.25
N LEU A 88 -17.43 -14.33 10.19
CA LEU A 88 -17.63 -15.41 9.21
C LEU A 88 -17.31 -14.89 7.80
N PHE A 89 -16.36 -15.54 7.13
CA PHE A 89 -16.12 -15.36 5.71
C PHE A 89 -16.81 -16.49 4.94
N LEU A 90 -17.53 -16.11 3.89
CA LEU A 90 -18.13 -17.03 2.93
C LEU A 90 -17.47 -16.83 1.57
N ASP A 91 -17.01 -17.92 0.98
CA ASP A 91 -16.54 -18.02 -0.39
C ASP A 91 -17.49 -18.94 -1.15
N ILE A 92 -18.34 -18.38 -2.00
CA ILE A 92 -19.30 -19.12 -2.81
C ILE A 92 -18.70 -19.29 -4.21
N PRO A 93 -18.15 -20.48 -4.55
CA PRO A 93 -17.53 -20.73 -5.84
C PRO A 93 -18.57 -20.77 -6.95
N HIS A 94 -18.20 -20.23 -8.11
CA HIS A 94 -18.89 -20.45 -9.37
C HIS A 94 -18.25 -21.62 -10.13
N ALA A 95 -18.78 -21.93 -11.32
CA ALA A 95 -18.27 -23.02 -12.15
C ALA A 95 -16.74 -22.92 -12.36
N PRO A 96 -15.98 -24.00 -12.12
CA PRO A 96 -14.55 -24.02 -12.33
C PRO A 96 -14.22 -24.06 -13.84
N GLU A 97 -13.09 -23.46 -14.17
CA GLU A 97 -12.54 -23.38 -15.52
C GLU A 97 -11.05 -23.78 -15.50
N PRO A 98 -10.48 -24.25 -16.63
CA PRO A 98 -9.05 -24.52 -16.73
C PRO A 98 -8.20 -23.32 -16.30
N LEU A 99 -7.16 -23.58 -15.52
CA LEU A 99 -6.17 -22.56 -15.20
C LEU A 99 -5.30 -22.30 -16.45
N ASP A 100 -5.23 -21.05 -16.90
CA ASP A 100 -4.27 -20.64 -17.91
C ASP A 100 -2.87 -20.59 -17.25
N PRO A 101 -1.85 -21.29 -17.77
CA PRO A 101 -0.48 -21.18 -17.26
C PRO A 101 0.04 -19.73 -17.19
N ASP A 102 -0.47 -18.83 -18.04
CA ASP A 102 -0.10 -17.43 -18.02
C ASP A 102 -0.63 -16.67 -16.79
N ASP A 103 -1.67 -17.19 -16.11
CA ASP A 103 -2.15 -16.65 -14.83
C ASP A 103 -1.11 -16.81 -13.70
N LEU A 104 -0.14 -17.70 -13.88
CA LEU A 104 0.97 -17.89 -12.95
C LEU A 104 2.13 -16.92 -13.20
N ARG A 105 2.16 -16.25 -14.35
CA ARG A 105 3.16 -15.21 -14.63
C ARG A 105 2.90 -14.00 -13.75
N ARG A 106 3.98 -13.37 -13.27
CA ARG A 106 3.91 -12.29 -12.25
C ARG A 106 2.95 -11.15 -12.59
N ALA A 107 2.87 -10.74 -13.86
CA ALA A 107 1.99 -9.65 -14.29
C ALA A 107 0.50 -10.02 -14.12
N ARG A 108 0.10 -11.22 -14.54
CA ARG A 108 -1.29 -11.71 -14.46
C ARG A 108 -1.67 -12.28 -13.10
N CYS A 109 -0.71 -12.84 -12.35
CA CYS A 109 -0.99 -13.43 -11.05
C CYS A 109 -1.58 -12.42 -10.05
N ASN A 110 -1.25 -11.14 -10.23
CA ASN A 110 -1.78 -10.03 -9.45
C ASN A 110 -3.29 -9.83 -9.68
N ALA A 111 -3.74 -9.93 -10.93
CA ALA A 111 -5.16 -9.87 -11.27
C ALA A 111 -5.91 -11.08 -10.69
N PHE A 112 -5.29 -12.27 -10.76
CA PHE A 112 -5.89 -13.53 -10.31
C PHE A 112 -6.10 -13.63 -8.78
N ARG A 113 -5.09 -13.19 -8.02
CA ARG A 113 -4.97 -13.49 -6.58
C ARG A 113 -6.12 -12.92 -5.77
N GLY A 114 -6.78 -13.78 -4.97
CA GLY A 114 -7.92 -13.39 -4.13
C GLY A 114 -9.22 -13.12 -4.89
N ILE A 115 -9.20 -13.24 -6.22
CA ILE A 115 -10.41 -13.22 -7.06
C ILE A 115 -10.85 -14.66 -7.34
N TYR A 116 -9.89 -15.52 -7.69
CA TYR A 116 -10.10 -16.92 -8.00
C TYR A 116 -9.58 -17.82 -6.88
N GLY A 117 -10.36 -18.86 -6.57
CA GLY A 117 -9.85 -20.03 -5.87
C GLY A 117 -9.20 -21.02 -6.84
N LEU A 118 -8.55 -22.03 -6.27
CA LEU A 118 -7.83 -23.06 -7.02
C LEU A 118 -8.35 -24.45 -6.67
N GLU A 119 -8.43 -25.32 -7.66
CA GLU A 119 -8.86 -26.71 -7.53
C GLU A 119 -7.90 -27.62 -8.30
N LEU A 120 -7.47 -28.70 -7.67
CA LEU A 120 -6.72 -29.77 -8.33
C LEU A 120 -7.55 -31.06 -8.32
N ARG A 121 -7.55 -31.78 -9.44
CA ARG A 121 -8.20 -33.09 -9.56
C ARG A 121 -7.22 -34.12 -10.11
N ALA A 122 -7.16 -35.28 -9.46
CA ALA A 122 -6.39 -36.42 -9.92
C ALA A 122 -6.92 -37.73 -9.29
N ALA A 123 -6.99 -38.81 -10.08
CA ALA A 123 -7.34 -40.15 -9.60
C ALA A 123 -8.60 -40.19 -8.70
N GLY A 124 -9.68 -39.50 -9.11
CA GLY A 124 -10.94 -39.43 -8.35
C GLY A 124 -10.90 -38.59 -7.07
N ARG A 125 -9.74 -38.02 -6.72
CA ARG A 125 -9.57 -37.09 -5.60
C ARG A 125 -9.58 -35.65 -6.10
N LEU A 126 -10.07 -34.75 -5.25
CA LEU A 126 -10.01 -33.32 -5.47
C LEU A 126 -9.59 -32.60 -4.20
N VAL A 127 -8.86 -31.50 -4.35
CA VAL A 127 -8.52 -30.57 -3.27
C VAL A 127 -8.77 -29.14 -3.75
N ARG A 128 -9.17 -28.26 -2.83
CA ARG A 128 -9.57 -26.87 -3.15
C ARG A 128 -9.04 -25.88 -2.15
N MET A 129 -8.65 -24.71 -2.64
CA MET A 129 -8.33 -23.55 -1.80
C MET A 129 -9.20 -22.36 -2.19
N ALA A 130 -9.95 -21.83 -1.22
CA ALA A 130 -10.76 -20.64 -1.41
C ALA A 130 -9.89 -19.37 -1.52
N PRO A 131 -10.31 -18.35 -2.28
CA PRO A 131 -9.54 -17.13 -2.46
C PRO A 131 -9.31 -16.36 -1.15
N SER A 132 -10.28 -16.35 -0.23
CA SER A 132 -10.09 -15.71 1.08
C SER A 132 -8.95 -16.35 1.90
N VAL A 133 -8.75 -17.67 1.78
CA VAL A 133 -7.65 -18.40 2.43
C VAL A 133 -6.31 -18.00 1.83
N MET A 134 -6.25 -17.85 0.50
CA MET A 134 -5.05 -17.37 -0.19
C MET A 134 -4.67 -15.95 0.27
N ILE A 135 -5.66 -15.06 0.41
CA ILE A 135 -5.44 -13.68 0.90
C ILE A 135 -4.99 -13.68 2.37
N ALA A 136 -5.69 -14.41 3.23
CA ALA A 136 -5.36 -14.48 4.66
C ALA A 136 -3.93 -14.98 4.91
N ARG A 137 -3.50 -15.99 4.14
CA ARG A 137 -2.16 -16.59 4.24
C ARG A 137 -1.09 -15.87 3.40
N ASN A 138 -1.48 -14.83 2.68
CA ASN A 138 -0.64 -14.11 1.74
C ASN A 138 0.03 -15.01 0.67
N LEU A 139 -0.71 -15.98 0.11
CA LEU A 139 -0.19 -16.94 -0.88
C LEU A 139 -0.34 -16.44 -2.31
N THR A 140 0.73 -16.56 -3.10
CA THR A 140 0.66 -16.45 -4.56
C THR A 140 -0.05 -17.67 -5.16
N PRO A 141 -0.62 -17.60 -6.39
CA PRO A 141 -1.22 -18.76 -7.04
C PRO A 141 -0.27 -19.95 -7.13
N LYS A 142 1.00 -19.71 -7.52
CA LYS A 142 2.05 -20.74 -7.53
C LYS A 142 2.21 -21.42 -6.17
N ARG A 143 2.31 -20.65 -5.08
CA ARG A 143 2.48 -21.23 -3.74
C ARG A 143 1.23 -21.95 -3.26
N ALA A 144 0.04 -21.49 -3.64
CA ALA A 144 -1.21 -22.17 -3.34
C ALA A 144 -1.32 -23.51 -4.07
N LEU A 145 -0.90 -23.58 -5.34
CA LEU A 145 -0.81 -24.84 -6.09
C LEU A 145 0.19 -25.82 -5.46
N GLU A 146 1.35 -25.35 -5.01
CA GLU A 146 2.32 -26.20 -4.28
C GLU A 146 1.70 -26.82 -3.01
N VAL A 147 0.93 -26.02 -2.25
CA VAL A 147 0.22 -26.50 -1.05
C VAL A 147 -0.84 -27.54 -1.42
N LEU A 148 -1.67 -27.24 -2.44
CA LEU A 148 -2.71 -28.16 -2.89
C LEU A 148 -2.13 -29.46 -3.45
N LEU A 149 -1.03 -29.39 -4.19
CA LEU A 149 -0.38 -30.59 -4.74
C LEU A 149 0.15 -31.49 -3.63
N ALA A 150 0.73 -30.90 -2.57
CA ALA A 150 1.14 -31.65 -1.39
C ALA A 150 -0.04 -32.32 -0.66
N GLU A 151 -1.19 -31.64 -0.58
CA GLU A 151 -2.41 -32.19 0.02
C GLU A 151 -3.06 -33.29 -0.84
N LEU A 152 -3.10 -33.09 -2.16
CA LEU A 152 -3.60 -34.07 -3.11
C LEU A 152 -2.73 -35.33 -3.10
N ALA A 153 -1.41 -35.16 -3.00
CA ALA A 153 -0.40 -36.22 -3.04
C ALA A 153 -0.71 -37.28 -4.12
N PRO A 154 -0.80 -36.88 -5.41
CA PRO A 154 -1.15 -37.80 -6.47
C PRO A 154 -0.02 -38.82 -6.69
N PRO A 155 -0.33 -40.08 -7.07
CA PRO A 155 0.69 -41.06 -7.41
C PRO A 155 1.63 -40.54 -8.52
N PRO A 156 2.93 -40.89 -8.51
CA PRO A 156 3.87 -40.47 -9.55
C PRO A 156 3.33 -40.77 -10.97
N GLY A 157 3.49 -39.80 -11.88
CA GLY A 157 3.01 -39.92 -13.26
C GLY A 157 1.52 -39.66 -13.48
N THR A 158 0.74 -39.46 -12.42
CA THR A 158 -0.69 -39.12 -12.55
C THR A 158 -0.85 -37.72 -13.14
N LYS A 159 -1.67 -37.59 -14.19
CA LYS A 159 -2.08 -36.29 -14.72
C LYS A 159 -2.93 -35.55 -13.69
N VAL A 160 -2.52 -34.33 -13.35
CA VAL A 160 -3.27 -33.44 -12.45
C VAL A 160 -3.97 -32.38 -13.28
N GLU A 161 -5.30 -32.35 -13.23
CA GLU A 161 -6.08 -31.25 -13.77
C GLU A 161 -6.00 -30.07 -12.81
N THR A 162 -5.63 -28.90 -13.34
CA THR A 162 -5.52 -27.66 -12.55
C THR A 162 -6.59 -26.67 -13.02
N LEU A 163 -7.44 -26.28 -12.09
CA LEU A 163 -8.60 -25.44 -12.34
C LEU A 163 -8.54 -24.19 -11.46
N ARG A 164 -9.19 -23.14 -11.94
CA ARG A 164 -9.54 -21.94 -11.17
C ARG A 164 -11.05 -21.80 -11.10
N PHE A 165 -11.56 -21.14 -10.08
CA PHE A 165 -12.98 -20.83 -9.99
C PHE A 165 -13.19 -19.42 -9.46
N PRO A 166 -14.03 -18.59 -10.10
CA PRO A 166 -14.40 -17.30 -9.53
C PRO A 166 -15.25 -17.51 -8.28
N THR A 167 -15.27 -16.54 -7.38
CA THR A 167 -15.94 -16.68 -6.10
C THR A 167 -16.66 -15.40 -5.71
N THR A 168 -17.91 -15.55 -5.29
CA THR A 168 -18.62 -14.51 -4.55
C THR A 168 -18.16 -14.54 -3.09
N GLN A 169 -17.58 -13.44 -2.61
CA GLN A 169 -17.04 -13.35 -1.25
C GLN A 169 -17.93 -12.47 -0.37
N ILE A 170 -18.27 -12.94 0.84
CA ILE A 170 -19.09 -12.21 1.81
C ILE A 170 -18.44 -12.29 3.18
N LEU A 171 -18.40 -11.15 3.89
CA LEU A 171 -18.06 -11.08 5.31
C LEU A 171 -19.33 -10.85 6.13
N LEU A 172 -19.50 -11.60 7.21
CA LEU A 172 -20.48 -11.31 8.24
C LEU A 172 -19.76 -11.01 9.56
N GLU A 173 -20.04 -9.84 10.13
CA GLU A 173 -19.69 -9.51 11.51
C GLU A 173 -20.70 -10.21 12.44
N LEU A 174 -20.22 -11.00 13.41
CA LEU A 174 -21.09 -11.78 14.30
C LEU A 174 -21.13 -11.15 15.71
N PRO A 175 -22.23 -11.35 16.48
CA PRO A 175 -23.39 -12.18 16.18
C PRO A 175 -24.60 -11.43 15.59
N GLN A 176 -24.59 -10.11 15.44
CA GLN A 176 -25.70 -9.36 14.82
C GLN A 176 -25.22 -8.30 13.82
N GLY A 177 -23.96 -8.40 13.40
CA GLY A 177 -23.36 -7.41 12.51
C GLY A 177 -23.90 -7.51 11.08
N ARG A 178 -23.28 -6.73 10.18
CA ARG A 178 -23.74 -6.62 8.79
C ARG A 178 -23.02 -7.62 7.91
N ALA A 179 -23.77 -8.17 6.94
CA ALA A 179 -23.17 -8.84 5.80
C ALA A 179 -22.64 -7.80 4.79
N ARG A 180 -21.43 -8.02 4.26
CA ARG A 180 -20.79 -7.14 3.28
C ARG A 180 -20.19 -7.97 2.15
N PRO A 181 -20.43 -7.60 0.88
CA PRO A 181 -19.67 -8.17 -0.22
C PRO A 181 -18.20 -7.78 -0.08
N LEU A 182 -17.32 -8.70 -0.47
CA LEU A 182 -15.88 -8.49 -0.48
C LEU A 182 -15.33 -8.64 -1.89
N MET A 183 -14.23 -7.95 -2.14
CA MET A 183 -13.31 -8.21 -3.24
C MET A 183 -11.93 -8.43 -2.62
N ARG A 184 -11.29 -9.58 -2.94
CA ARG A 184 -10.01 -9.99 -2.35
C ARG A 184 -10.00 -9.91 -0.81
N GLY A 185 -11.07 -10.39 -0.18
CA GLY A 185 -11.22 -10.41 1.27
C GLY A 185 -11.43 -9.04 1.94
N GLN A 186 -11.76 -7.98 1.18
CA GLN A 186 -11.98 -6.63 1.72
C GLN A 186 -13.26 -5.99 1.16
N PRO A 187 -14.00 -5.20 1.96
CA PRO A 187 -15.06 -4.36 1.43
C PRO A 187 -14.48 -3.33 0.46
N VAL A 188 -15.19 -3.09 -0.65
CA VAL A 188 -14.79 -2.08 -1.63
C VAL A 188 -15.08 -0.68 -1.07
N VAL A 189 -14.09 0.20 -1.14
CA VAL A 189 -14.24 1.63 -0.81
C VAL A 189 -14.79 2.35 -2.04
N PRO A 190 -15.99 2.96 -1.98
CA PRO A 190 -16.50 3.75 -3.10
C PRO A 190 -15.77 5.09 -3.17
N GLN A 191 -15.68 5.68 -4.37
CA GLN A 191 -15.05 6.99 -4.55
C GLN A 191 -15.72 8.10 -3.73
N THR A 192 -17.04 8.01 -3.53
CA THR A 192 -17.82 8.94 -2.70
C THR A 192 -17.44 8.92 -1.21
N ALA A 193 -16.71 7.90 -0.74
CA ALA A 193 -16.20 7.85 0.63
C ALA A 193 -14.96 8.75 0.85
N ILE A 194 -14.41 9.36 -0.19
CA ILE A 194 -13.24 10.25 -0.07
C ILE A 194 -13.71 11.67 0.17
N THR A 195 -13.98 11.95 1.44
CA THR A 195 -14.25 13.29 1.95
C THR A 195 -13.05 13.79 2.76
N ARG A 196 -12.97 15.10 2.99
CA ARG A 196 -11.93 15.70 3.83
C ARG A 196 -11.83 15.03 5.21
N GLU A 197 -12.97 14.79 5.85
CA GLU A 197 -13.05 14.09 7.15
C GLU A 197 -12.45 12.69 7.07
N LYS A 198 -12.81 11.91 6.04
CA LYS A 198 -12.27 10.54 5.88
C LYS A 198 -10.79 10.53 5.54
N VAL A 199 -10.28 11.56 4.87
CA VAL A 199 -8.85 11.71 4.59
C VAL A 199 -8.09 12.12 5.86
N ALA A 200 -8.66 12.99 6.70
CA ALA A 200 -8.10 13.29 8.02
C ALA A 200 -8.10 12.06 8.95
N GLU A 201 -9.16 11.26 8.95
CA GLU A 201 -9.23 9.97 9.65
C GLU A 201 -8.10 9.02 9.21
N MET A 202 -7.85 8.93 7.89
CA MET A 202 -6.72 8.15 7.35
C MET A 202 -5.40 8.64 7.93
N ALA A 203 -5.16 9.95 7.91
CA ALA A 203 -3.94 10.57 8.44
C ALA A 203 -3.71 10.26 9.92
N GLY A 204 -4.75 10.39 10.75
CA GLY A 204 -4.67 10.10 12.18
C GLY A 204 -4.34 8.64 12.46
N LEU A 205 -4.98 7.70 11.75
CA LEU A 205 -4.70 6.27 11.88
C LEU A 205 -3.27 5.93 11.43
N MET A 206 -2.82 6.45 10.28
CA MET A 206 -1.46 6.25 9.77
C MET A 206 -0.41 6.84 10.71
N THR A 207 -0.67 8.01 11.28
CA THR A 207 0.21 8.64 12.28
C THR A 207 0.34 7.76 13.53
N GLY A 208 -0.78 7.23 14.04
CA GLY A 208 -0.75 6.28 15.15
C GLY A 208 0.03 5.00 14.83
N TRP A 209 -0.06 4.49 13.60
CA TRP A 209 0.75 3.36 13.17
C TRP A 209 2.24 3.70 13.12
N MET A 210 2.61 4.84 12.53
CA MET A 210 4.00 5.31 12.47
C MET A 210 4.61 5.43 13.86
N GLN A 211 3.86 5.96 14.84
CA GLN A 211 4.29 6.03 16.24
C GLN A 211 4.55 4.64 16.83
N ARG A 212 3.59 3.70 16.69
CA ARG A 212 3.71 2.32 17.21
C ARG A 212 4.81 1.52 16.52
N ALA A 213 5.14 1.86 15.27
CA ALA A 213 6.20 1.21 14.51
C ALA A 213 7.60 1.52 15.06
N ILE A 214 7.76 2.54 15.91
CA ILE A 214 9.03 2.89 16.56
C ILE A 214 9.26 2.02 17.79
N ALA A 215 10.27 1.16 17.71
CA ALA A 215 10.68 0.33 18.83
C ALA A 215 11.26 1.18 19.98
N PRO A 216 11.33 0.64 21.21
CA PRO A 216 11.99 1.32 22.33
C PRO A 216 13.44 1.75 22.03
N SER A 217 14.15 1.02 21.17
CA SER A 217 15.50 1.37 20.71
C SER A 217 15.57 2.60 19.79
N GLY A 218 14.43 3.11 19.34
CA GLY A 218 14.30 4.16 18.34
C GLY A 218 14.24 3.65 16.90
N ARG A 219 14.57 2.38 16.63
CA ARG A 219 14.50 1.81 15.27
C ARG A 219 13.04 1.69 14.82
N ALA A 220 12.74 2.15 13.61
CA ALA A 220 11.43 1.93 13.02
C ALA A 220 11.28 0.51 12.45
N THR A 221 10.09 -0.06 12.56
CA THR A 221 9.75 -1.34 11.94
C THR A 221 9.77 -1.18 10.42
N TYR A 222 10.74 -1.80 9.75
CA TYR A 222 10.80 -1.73 8.29
C TYR A 222 9.64 -2.48 7.63
N LYS A 223 9.45 -3.76 7.98
CA LYS A 223 8.50 -4.64 7.31
C LYS A 223 7.89 -5.66 8.26
N TYR A 224 6.59 -5.91 8.10
CA TYR A 224 5.79 -6.84 8.89
C TYR A 224 4.89 -7.67 7.99
N TRP A 225 4.76 -8.97 8.27
CA TRP A 225 3.87 -9.89 7.56
C TRP A 225 2.72 -10.32 8.49
N PRO A 226 1.51 -9.77 8.30
CA PRO A 226 0.37 -10.13 9.15
C PRO A 226 0.00 -11.62 9.08
N SER A 227 0.20 -12.26 7.93
CA SER A 227 -0.14 -13.66 7.73
C SER A 227 0.70 -14.64 8.55
N SER A 228 1.96 -14.29 8.86
CA SER A 228 2.85 -15.10 9.71
C SER A 228 3.07 -14.49 11.09
N GLY A 229 2.67 -13.23 11.31
CA GLY A 229 2.95 -12.49 12.53
C GLY A 229 4.43 -12.12 12.72
N GLN A 230 5.25 -12.18 11.67
CA GLN A 230 6.70 -11.97 11.72
C GLN A 230 7.10 -10.57 11.26
N TYR A 231 8.20 -10.08 11.82
CA TYR A 231 8.89 -8.86 11.39
C TYR A 231 10.13 -9.21 10.57
N ALA A 232 10.48 -8.37 9.61
CA ALA A 232 11.69 -8.58 8.82
C ALA A 232 12.95 -8.33 9.64
N LEU A 233 13.95 -9.19 9.45
CA LEU A 233 15.30 -8.99 9.98
C LEU A 233 16.10 -7.98 9.12
N SER A 234 15.78 -7.91 7.82
CA SER A 234 16.36 -6.92 6.91
C SER A 234 16.02 -5.50 7.33
N ASN A 235 16.80 -4.52 6.87
CA ASN A 235 16.50 -3.10 7.03
C ASN A 235 16.77 -2.34 5.72
N ASN A 236 16.36 -1.06 5.66
CA ASN A 236 16.70 -0.16 4.57
C ASN A 236 16.84 1.28 5.12
N MET A 237 18.03 1.87 4.98
CA MET A 237 18.32 3.17 5.61
C MET A 237 17.53 4.34 5.03
N ILE A 238 17.28 4.35 3.72
CA ILE A 238 16.47 5.39 3.08
C ILE A 238 15.08 5.38 3.73
N ARG A 239 14.46 4.21 3.87
CA ARG A 239 13.15 4.07 4.48
C ARG A 239 13.14 4.43 5.97
N GLN A 240 14.24 4.24 6.70
CA GLN A 240 14.35 4.68 8.09
C GLN A 240 14.35 6.20 8.20
N PHE A 241 15.16 6.91 7.40
CA PHE A 241 15.22 8.37 7.41
C PHE A 241 13.98 9.03 6.82
N MET A 242 13.34 8.43 5.81
CA MET A 242 12.03 8.88 5.37
C MET A 242 10.97 8.69 6.46
N GLY A 243 11.06 7.63 7.26
CA GLY A 243 10.25 7.46 8.46
C GLY A 243 10.48 8.60 9.44
N SER A 244 11.72 9.03 9.66
CA SER A 244 12.07 10.20 10.46
C SER A 244 11.45 11.49 9.93
N ALA A 245 11.55 11.75 8.61
CA ALA A 245 10.91 12.91 7.97
C ALA A 245 9.39 12.91 8.18
N CYS A 246 8.75 11.76 7.98
CA CYS A 246 7.32 11.59 8.19
C CYS A 246 6.90 11.83 9.65
N LEU A 247 7.67 11.33 10.63
CA LEU A 247 7.41 11.57 12.06
C LEU A 247 7.60 13.04 12.43
N ALA A 248 8.59 13.72 11.85
CA ALA A 248 8.83 15.14 12.08
C ALA A 248 7.63 15.98 11.59
N ARG A 249 7.14 15.72 10.37
CA ARG A 249 5.94 16.37 9.82
C ARG A 249 4.68 16.03 10.60
N ALA A 250 4.55 14.80 11.11
CA ALA A 250 3.40 14.41 11.91
C ALA A 250 3.42 15.05 13.31
N ALA A 251 4.60 15.21 13.91
CA ALA A 251 4.76 15.72 15.28
C ALA A 251 4.42 17.21 15.44
N ILE A 252 4.40 17.99 14.35
CA ILE A 252 4.00 19.40 14.37
C ILE A 252 2.49 19.61 14.16
N ARG A 253 1.77 18.54 13.87
CA ARG A 253 0.33 18.61 13.60
C ARG A 253 -0.44 18.84 14.91
N PRO A 254 -1.47 19.70 14.92
CA PRO A 254 -2.30 19.90 16.11
C PRO A 254 -2.92 18.60 16.65
N GLU A 255 -3.25 17.68 15.77
CA GLU A 255 -3.83 16.36 16.05
C GLU A 255 -2.81 15.27 16.40
N ALA A 256 -1.53 15.63 16.58
CA ALA A 256 -0.48 14.69 16.92
C ALA A 256 -0.80 13.90 18.22
N PRO A 257 -0.75 12.56 18.21
CA PRO A 257 -1.00 11.77 19.41
C PRO A 257 0.08 12.02 20.47
N LYS A 258 -0.33 11.95 21.74
CA LYS A 258 0.58 12.03 22.88
C LYS A 258 1.72 11.01 22.74
N GLY A 259 2.95 11.43 23.03
CA GLY A 259 4.12 10.56 22.92
C GLY A 259 4.77 10.54 21.52
N LEU A 260 4.21 11.23 20.51
CA LEU A 260 4.73 11.21 19.15
C LEU A 260 6.06 11.97 19.04
N VAL A 261 6.18 13.12 19.70
CA VAL A 261 7.41 13.93 19.74
C VAL A 261 8.56 13.10 20.31
N GLU A 262 8.33 12.39 21.41
CA GLU A 262 9.32 11.53 22.05
C GLU A 262 9.66 10.32 21.16
N ALA A 263 8.70 9.76 20.44
CA ALA A 263 8.95 8.68 19.47
C ALA A 263 9.80 9.17 18.29
N ARG A 264 9.50 10.36 17.75
CA ARG A 264 10.29 11.03 16.72
C ARG A 264 11.72 11.23 17.21
N ASP A 265 11.91 11.84 18.38
CA ASP A 265 13.24 12.19 18.89
C ASP A 265 14.11 10.95 19.13
N ARG A 266 13.52 9.88 19.69
CA ARG A 266 14.20 8.58 19.81
C ARG A 266 14.58 8.01 18.45
N ASN A 267 13.71 8.14 17.44
CA ASN A 267 13.99 7.65 16.10
C ASN A 267 15.12 8.42 15.40
N PHE A 268 15.11 9.75 15.49
CA PHE A 268 16.19 10.60 14.98
C PHE A 268 17.53 10.26 15.66
N ALA A 269 17.55 10.26 16.99
CA ALA A 269 18.76 9.93 17.75
C ALA A 269 19.30 8.54 17.40
N HIS A 270 18.41 7.54 17.23
CA HIS A 270 18.80 6.21 16.78
C HIS A 270 19.44 6.25 15.38
N ASN A 271 18.77 6.86 14.41
CA ASN A 271 19.21 6.82 13.02
C ASN A 271 20.56 7.52 12.82
N PHE A 272 20.73 8.73 13.36
CA PHE A 272 21.99 9.47 13.23
C PHE A 272 23.12 8.79 14.00
N ARG A 273 22.89 8.30 15.23
CA ARG A 273 23.92 7.58 15.98
C ARG A 273 24.45 6.33 15.25
N HIS A 274 23.56 5.54 14.65
CA HIS A 274 23.95 4.25 14.09
C HIS A 274 24.48 4.36 12.67
N TRP A 275 23.94 5.27 11.86
CA TRP A 275 24.14 5.23 10.40
C TRP A 275 24.85 6.45 9.82
N TYR A 276 24.85 7.59 10.50
CA TYR A 276 25.61 8.75 10.05
C TYR A 276 27.10 8.62 10.39
N ARG A 277 27.98 8.98 9.47
CA ARG A 277 29.43 9.10 9.70
C ARG A 277 29.93 10.38 9.05
N ASP A 278 30.87 11.04 9.71
CA ASP A 278 31.70 12.07 9.10
C ASP A 278 32.92 11.37 8.47
N GLU A 279 33.09 11.52 7.16
CA GLU A 279 34.22 11.00 6.39
C GLU A 279 34.91 12.15 5.65
N GLY A 280 35.76 12.89 6.36
CA GLY A 280 36.62 13.91 5.78
C GLY A 280 35.88 15.16 5.32
N GLY A 281 34.89 15.61 6.11
CA GLY A 281 34.06 16.77 5.77
C GLY A 281 32.81 16.43 4.95
N PHE A 282 32.65 15.15 4.56
CA PHE A 282 31.40 14.62 4.04
C PHE A 282 30.62 13.87 5.12
N GLY A 283 29.37 14.26 5.31
CA GLY A 283 28.41 13.49 6.08
C GLY A 283 27.81 12.41 5.19
N VAL A 284 27.94 11.14 5.58
CA VAL A 284 27.44 9.99 4.81
C VAL A 284 26.52 9.11 5.65
N ILE A 285 25.59 8.44 4.99
CA ILE A 285 24.75 7.38 5.58
C ILE A 285 25.30 6.02 5.15
N VAL A 286 25.81 5.25 6.11
CA VAL A 286 26.46 3.96 5.89
C VAL A 286 25.48 2.80 6.13
N GLU A 287 25.24 1.99 5.09
CA GLU A 287 24.42 0.78 5.15
C GLU A 287 25.27 -0.45 4.79
N GLY A 288 25.90 -1.06 5.80
CA GLY A 288 26.92 -2.08 5.57
C GLY A 288 28.05 -1.50 4.69
N PRO A 289 28.36 -2.09 3.51
CA PRO A 289 29.38 -1.53 2.61
C PRO A 289 28.86 -0.40 1.70
N LYS A 290 27.58 0.00 1.81
CA LYS A 290 26.93 0.91 0.85
C LYS A 290 26.86 2.32 1.39
N VAL A 291 27.15 3.29 0.51
CA VAL A 291 26.87 4.72 0.72
C VAL A 291 26.19 5.25 -0.53
N LYS A 292 24.97 5.75 -0.36
CA LYS A 292 24.05 6.10 -1.45
C LYS A 292 23.66 7.56 -1.37
N LEU A 293 23.57 8.22 -2.52
CA LEU A 293 23.10 9.59 -2.64
C LEU A 293 21.73 9.79 -1.99
N GLY A 294 20.76 8.95 -2.36
CA GLY A 294 19.38 9.06 -1.85
C GLY A 294 19.30 8.98 -0.33
N ALA A 295 20.11 8.12 0.31
CA ALA A 295 20.13 7.98 1.76
C ALA A 295 20.57 9.28 2.47
N ALA A 296 21.58 9.95 1.94
CA ALA A 296 22.00 11.25 2.45
C ALA A 296 20.97 12.34 2.17
N ALA A 297 20.35 12.33 0.98
CA ALA A 297 19.34 13.29 0.59
C ALA A 297 18.09 13.23 1.49
N VAL A 298 17.58 12.03 1.78
CA VAL A 298 16.44 11.87 2.70
C VAL A 298 16.81 12.13 4.16
N ALA A 299 18.05 11.83 4.58
CA ALA A 299 18.52 12.18 5.92
C ALA A 299 18.58 13.70 6.11
N LEU A 300 19.13 14.42 5.13
CA LEU A 300 19.16 15.90 5.13
C LEU A 300 17.73 16.47 5.18
N THR A 301 16.86 15.96 4.30
CA THR A 301 15.45 16.34 4.24
C THR A 301 14.75 16.13 5.58
N SER A 302 15.05 15.02 6.29
CA SER A 302 14.47 14.74 7.59
C SER A 302 14.89 15.75 8.67
N ILE A 303 16.14 16.23 8.65
CA ILE A 303 16.59 17.29 9.57
C ILE A 303 15.79 18.57 9.32
N LEU A 304 15.61 18.94 8.04
CA LEU A 304 14.85 20.13 7.64
C LEU A 304 13.33 20.03 7.88
N ASP A 305 12.81 18.85 8.22
CA ASP A 305 11.43 18.66 8.67
C ASP A 305 11.26 18.88 10.19
N LEU A 306 12.34 19.03 10.95
CA LEU A 306 12.27 19.36 12.37
C LEU A 306 11.85 20.83 12.56
N PRO A 307 11.05 21.15 13.61
CA PRO A 307 10.79 22.54 13.99
C PRO A 307 12.07 23.32 14.30
N ASP A 308 13.03 22.64 14.91
CA ASP A 308 14.36 23.16 15.21
C ASP A 308 15.43 22.16 14.71
N PRO A 309 16.13 22.46 13.61
CA PRO A 309 17.19 21.62 13.09
C PRO A 309 18.54 21.81 13.81
N THR A 310 18.66 22.79 14.73
CA THR A 310 19.92 23.17 15.39
C THR A 310 20.69 22.00 16.01
N PRO A 311 20.05 21.03 16.69
CA PRO A 311 20.77 19.89 17.27
C PRO A 311 21.51 19.02 16.24
N TYR A 312 21.15 19.10 14.95
CA TYR A 312 21.74 18.33 13.86
C TYR A 312 22.49 19.23 12.86
N ALA A 313 22.92 20.43 13.26
CA ALA A 313 23.55 21.39 12.37
C ALA A 313 24.88 20.87 11.76
N ALA A 314 25.63 20.03 12.48
CA ALA A 314 26.86 19.43 11.97
C ALA A 314 26.56 18.40 10.88
N GLU A 315 25.60 17.51 11.13
CA GLU A 315 25.11 16.51 10.19
C GLU A 315 24.51 17.17 8.95
N LEU A 316 23.76 18.27 9.14
CA LEU A 316 23.17 19.05 8.05
C LEU A 316 24.26 19.59 7.11
N ARG A 317 25.33 20.18 7.66
CA ARG A 317 26.48 20.67 6.87
C ARG A 317 27.21 19.54 6.16
N GLY A 318 27.49 18.44 6.86
CA GLY A 318 28.19 17.29 6.28
C GLY A 318 27.40 16.65 5.14
N LEU A 319 26.10 16.43 5.33
CA LEU A 319 25.22 15.87 4.30
C LEU A 319 25.11 16.82 3.09
N SER A 320 25.03 18.13 3.33
CA SER A 320 25.03 19.13 2.25
C SER A 320 26.30 19.04 1.39
N ALA A 321 27.47 19.04 2.04
CA ALA A 321 28.76 18.91 1.35
C ALA A 321 28.85 17.61 0.53
N PHE A 322 28.29 16.51 1.05
CA PHE A 322 28.24 15.25 0.31
C PHE A 322 27.33 15.34 -0.92
N LEU A 323 26.12 15.90 -0.80
CA LEU A 323 25.20 16.00 -1.94
C LEU A 323 25.79 16.83 -3.09
N THR A 324 26.41 17.97 -2.77
CA THR A 324 27.02 18.85 -3.78
C THR A 324 28.24 18.19 -4.43
N ALA A 325 29.10 17.50 -3.66
CA ALA A 325 30.25 16.78 -4.18
C ALA A 325 29.90 15.57 -5.05
N MET A 326 28.72 14.98 -4.87
CA MET A 326 28.25 13.86 -5.68
C MET A 326 27.69 14.29 -7.05
N GLN A 327 27.52 15.59 -7.30
CA GLN A 327 27.13 16.12 -8.60
C GLN A 327 28.37 16.33 -9.49
N GLN A 328 28.31 15.82 -10.72
CA GLN A 328 29.32 16.03 -11.74
C GLN A 328 29.11 17.40 -12.44
N PRO A 329 30.15 17.94 -13.10
CA PRO A 329 30.05 19.24 -13.79
C PRO A 329 28.92 19.33 -14.82
N ASN A 330 28.53 18.22 -15.46
CA ASN A 330 27.44 18.16 -16.44
C ASN A 330 26.03 18.07 -15.79
N GLY A 331 25.92 18.19 -14.47
CA GLY A 331 24.66 18.11 -13.72
C GLY A 331 24.23 16.70 -13.30
N ARG A 332 24.83 15.65 -13.87
CA ARG A 332 24.57 14.26 -13.48
C ARG A 332 25.02 14.01 -12.04
N PHE A 333 24.29 13.19 -11.31
CA PHE A 333 24.69 12.76 -9.97
C PHE A 333 25.30 11.37 -10.00
N THR A 334 26.30 11.16 -9.17
CA THR A 334 26.81 9.84 -8.82
C THR A 334 25.87 9.25 -7.77
N CYS A 335 25.14 8.18 -8.08
CA CYS A 335 24.13 7.63 -7.17
C CYS A 335 24.71 6.80 -6.01
N PHE A 336 25.90 6.21 -6.20
CA PHE A 336 26.61 5.41 -5.21
C PHE A 336 28.04 5.91 -5.06
N LEU A 337 28.43 6.33 -3.86
CA LEU A 337 29.83 6.50 -3.52
C LEU A 337 30.49 5.11 -3.36
N ARG A 338 29.76 4.19 -2.72
CA ARG A 338 30.18 2.80 -2.49
C ARG A 338 28.99 1.84 -2.65
N PRO A 339 29.17 0.69 -3.33
CA PRO A 339 30.33 0.33 -4.14
C PRO A 339 30.43 1.19 -5.40
N ARG A 340 31.64 1.36 -5.94
CA ARG A 340 31.89 1.98 -7.25
C ARG A 340 31.34 1.08 -8.38
N GLY A 341 31.16 1.61 -9.59
CA GLY A 341 30.66 0.85 -10.74
C GLY A 341 29.13 0.72 -10.77
N ARG A 342 28.42 1.51 -9.96
CA ARG A 342 26.95 1.56 -9.90
C ARG A 342 26.42 2.95 -10.23
N GLU A 343 27.15 3.67 -11.09
CA GLU A 343 26.88 5.06 -11.42
C GLU A 343 25.58 5.22 -12.20
N ASP A 344 25.14 4.22 -12.97
CA ASP A 344 23.86 4.24 -13.73
C ASP A 344 22.66 3.75 -12.92
N ASP A 345 22.89 3.15 -11.75
CA ASP A 345 21.81 2.65 -10.92
C ASP A 345 21.08 3.79 -10.21
N CYS A 346 19.77 3.65 -10.04
CA CYS A 346 18.93 4.56 -9.25
C CYS A 346 18.83 6.01 -9.76
N GLN A 347 19.25 6.26 -11.01
CA GLN A 347 19.19 7.57 -11.68
C GLN A 347 17.76 8.11 -11.82
N ASN A 348 16.75 7.23 -11.79
CA ASN A 348 15.35 7.63 -11.81
C ASN A 348 14.80 8.08 -10.45
N PHE A 349 15.56 8.12 -9.35
CA PHE A 349 14.99 8.56 -8.07
C PHE A 349 15.96 9.33 -7.17
N TYR A 350 17.19 8.85 -6.96
CA TYR A 350 18.16 9.53 -6.09
C TYR A 350 18.50 10.96 -6.53
N PRO A 351 18.60 11.27 -7.83
CA PRO A 351 18.81 12.64 -8.27
C PRO A 351 17.67 13.58 -7.88
N GLY A 352 16.42 13.15 -8.04
CA GLY A 352 15.26 13.94 -7.65
C GLY A 352 15.21 14.17 -6.14
N GLU A 353 15.52 13.14 -5.34
CA GLU A 353 15.64 13.26 -3.87
C GLU A 353 16.73 14.28 -3.51
N ALA A 354 17.88 14.25 -4.18
CA ALA A 354 18.98 15.19 -3.95
C ALA A 354 18.61 16.63 -4.35
N LEU A 355 17.98 16.82 -5.52
CA LEU A 355 17.51 18.13 -5.97
C LEU A 355 16.47 18.73 -5.01
N LEU A 356 15.53 17.91 -4.52
CA LEU A 356 14.58 18.34 -3.51
C LEU A 356 15.28 18.74 -2.22
N ALA A 357 16.24 17.95 -1.75
CA ALA A 357 17.02 18.25 -0.55
C ALA A 357 17.80 19.57 -0.69
N LEU A 358 18.42 19.81 -1.84
CA LEU A 358 19.13 21.07 -2.15
C LEU A 358 18.18 22.27 -2.19
N MET A 359 17.01 22.14 -2.82
CA MET A 359 16.00 23.22 -2.82
C MET A 359 15.49 23.53 -1.42
N ARG A 360 15.25 22.52 -0.59
CA ARG A 360 14.86 22.74 0.81
C ARG A 360 15.97 23.39 1.62
N LEU A 361 17.22 23.00 1.38
CA LEU A 361 18.38 23.61 2.01
C LEU A 361 18.55 25.07 1.59
N TYR A 362 18.30 25.40 0.31
CA TYR A 362 18.28 26.78 -0.17
C TYR A 362 17.27 27.62 0.61
N ARG A 363 16.01 27.16 0.74
CA ARG A 363 14.99 27.90 1.52
C ARG A 363 15.34 28.06 2.99
N HIS A 364 16.14 27.13 3.55
CA HIS A 364 16.60 27.20 4.93
C HIS A 364 17.80 28.14 5.12
N SER A 365 18.76 28.13 4.20
CA SER A 365 20.06 28.81 4.35
C SER A 365 20.17 30.14 3.59
N GLY A 366 19.38 30.31 2.54
CA GLY A 366 19.47 31.43 1.59
C GLY A 366 20.70 31.37 0.68
N ASP A 367 21.47 30.28 0.64
CA ASP A 367 22.70 30.19 -0.16
C ASP A 367 22.40 30.04 -1.66
N PRO A 368 22.63 31.07 -2.49
CA PRO A 368 22.27 31.05 -3.90
C PRO A 368 23.07 30.02 -4.71
N ALA A 369 24.24 29.57 -4.25
CA ALA A 369 25.02 28.56 -4.96
C ALA A 369 24.27 27.22 -5.09
N LEU A 370 23.33 26.95 -4.18
CA LEU A 370 22.47 25.77 -4.24
C LEU A 370 21.51 25.81 -5.44
N LEU A 371 21.06 26.99 -5.88
CA LEU A 371 20.23 27.13 -7.08
C LEU A 371 21.01 26.71 -8.34
N ASP A 372 22.30 27.04 -8.42
CA ASP A 372 23.14 26.62 -9.55
C ASP A 372 23.29 25.10 -9.63
N HIS A 373 23.42 24.44 -8.48
CA HIS A 373 23.40 22.97 -8.42
C HIS A 373 22.08 22.40 -8.94
N VAL A 374 20.96 23.01 -8.55
CA VAL A 374 19.63 22.57 -8.98
C VAL A 374 19.43 22.80 -10.48
N ALA A 375 19.84 23.96 -11.01
CA ALA A 375 19.74 24.30 -12.42
C ALA A 375 20.50 23.32 -13.32
N ARG A 376 21.75 22.98 -12.96
CA ARG A 376 22.55 21.99 -13.72
C ARG A 376 21.91 20.61 -13.68
N GLY A 377 21.43 20.18 -12.51
CA GLY A 377 20.74 18.91 -12.38
C GLY A 377 19.45 18.88 -13.21
N PHE A 378 18.64 19.93 -13.14
CA PHE A 378 17.43 20.06 -13.94
C PHE A 378 17.73 19.92 -15.44
N ALA A 379 18.71 20.65 -15.96
CA ALA A 379 19.09 20.57 -17.38
C ALA A 379 19.42 19.13 -17.80
N HIS A 380 20.26 18.43 -17.03
CA HIS A 380 20.62 17.04 -17.31
C HIS A 380 19.42 16.09 -17.23
N TYR A 381 18.66 16.14 -16.15
CA TYR A 381 17.64 15.14 -15.87
C TYR A 381 16.34 15.35 -16.66
N ARG A 382 16.09 16.57 -17.14
CA ARG A 382 15.04 16.83 -18.13
C ARG A 382 15.29 16.00 -19.40
N ASP A 383 16.51 16.06 -19.92
CA ASP A 383 16.89 15.35 -21.15
C ASP A 383 16.93 13.83 -20.90
N TRP A 384 17.41 13.40 -19.72
CA TRP A 384 17.35 12.00 -19.28
C TRP A 384 15.92 11.44 -19.29
N HIS A 385 14.97 12.12 -18.66
CA HIS A 385 13.59 11.63 -18.58
C HIS A 385 12.93 11.57 -19.96
N ARG A 386 13.15 12.57 -20.82
CA ARG A 386 12.61 12.58 -22.18
C ARG A 386 13.15 11.44 -23.04
N ALA A 387 14.40 11.05 -22.85
CA ALA A 387 14.99 9.89 -23.53
C ALA A 387 14.45 8.55 -23.00
N GLN A 388 14.13 8.49 -21.70
CA GLN A 388 13.67 7.25 -21.04
C GLN A 388 12.68 7.53 -19.90
N PRO A 389 11.40 7.78 -20.23
CA PRO A 389 10.38 8.09 -19.23
C PRO A 389 10.22 6.97 -18.21
N ASN A 390 10.15 7.33 -16.93
CA ASN A 390 9.98 6.38 -15.83
C ASN A 390 9.12 7.01 -14.73
N PRO A 391 8.09 6.31 -14.20
CA PRO A 391 7.20 6.91 -13.21
C PRO A 391 7.90 7.22 -11.88
N ALA A 392 8.93 6.44 -11.49
CA ALA A 392 9.70 6.69 -10.27
C ALA A 392 10.46 8.03 -10.29
N PHE A 393 10.73 8.57 -11.48
CA PHE A 393 11.39 9.86 -11.69
C PHE A 393 10.52 11.04 -11.31
N VAL A 394 9.24 10.97 -11.67
CA VAL A 394 8.31 12.10 -11.66
C VAL A 394 8.16 12.76 -10.29
N PRO A 395 7.88 12.06 -9.19
CA PRO A 395 7.42 12.73 -7.97
C PRO A 395 8.49 13.61 -7.33
N TRP A 396 9.72 13.10 -7.23
CA TRP A 396 10.82 13.80 -6.60
C TRP A 396 11.24 15.04 -7.39
N HIS A 397 11.33 14.91 -8.71
CA HIS A 397 11.62 16.05 -9.59
C HIS A 397 10.47 17.05 -9.62
N SER A 398 9.22 16.61 -9.56
CA SER A 398 8.06 17.51 -9.50
C SER A 398 8.11 18.39 -8.24
N MET A 399 8.35 17.79 -7.07
CA MET A 399 8.49 18.53 -5.82
C MET A 399 9.69 19.50 -5.86
N ALA A 400 10.84 19.05 -6.36
CA ALA A 400 12.03 19.89 -6.44
C ALA A 400 11.84 21.08 -7.40
N LEU A 401 11.31 20.82 -8.60
CA LEU A 401 11.20 21.82 -9.66
C LEU A 401 10.03 22.78 -9.45
N ALA A 402 8.97 22.37 -8.74
CA ALA A 402 7.93 23.29 -8.28
C ALA A 402 8.51 24.33 -7.30
N LEU A 403 9.36 23.90 -6.36
CA LEU A 403 10.08 24.82 -5.48
C LEU A 403 11.04 25.72 -6.27
N TYR A 404 11.80 25.14 -7.19
CA TYR A 404 12.76 25.90 -8.01
C TYR A 404 12.06 26.99 -8.84
N HIS A 405 10.93 26.65 -9.49
CA HIS A 405 10.10 27.62 -10.20
C HIS A 405 9.60 28.73 -9.27
N ALA A 406 9.09 28.38 -8.08
CA ALA A 406 8.57 29.37 -7.14
C ALA A 406 9.64 30.38 -6.67
N GLU A 407 10.88 29.94 -6.54
CA GLU A 407 12.00 30.79 -6.07
C GLU A 407 12.69 31.57 -7.19
N THR A 408 12.66 31.08 -8.44
CA THR A 408 13.43 31.67 -9.56
C THR A 408 12.58 32.26 -10.67
N GLY A 409 11.31 31.88 -10.77
CA GLY A 409 10.44 32.20 -11.89
C GLY A 409 10.73 31.40 -13.17
N ASP A 410 11.62 30.39 -13.14
CA ASP A 410 11.95 29.60 -14.33
C ASP A 410 10.72 28.84 -14.86
N THR A 411 10.19 29.30 -15.98
CA THR A 411 8.98 28.73 -16.60
C THR A 411 9.23 27.39 -17.27
N ALA A 412 10.47 27.08 -17.66
CA ALA A 412 10.82 25.77 -18.21
C ALA A 412 10.73 24.68 -17.14
N ALA A 413 11.06 25.00 -15.88
CA ALA A 413 10.85 24.10 -14.76
C ALA A 413 9.36 23.78 -14.56
N ALA A 414 8.50 24.80 -14.54
CA ALA A 414 7.05 24.61 -14.44
C ALA A 414 6.47 23.79 -15.60
N ALA A 415 6.87 24.09 -16.84
CA ALA A 415 6.45 23.35 -18.02
C ALA A 415 6.84 21.86 -17.92
N PHE A 416 8.04 21.57 -17.41
CA PHE A 416 8.49 20.20 -17.23
C PHE A 416 7.79 19.47 -16.08
N VAL A 417 7.44 20.16 -14.99
CA VAL A 417 6.57 19.60 -13.93
C VAL A 417 5.26 19.10 -14.55
N PHE A 418 4.63 19.91 -15.42
CA PHE A 418 3.40 19.51 -16.10
C PHE A 418 3.62 18.37 -17.08
N GLU A 419 4.67 18.40 -17.91
CA GLU A 419 5.01 17.34 -18.86
C GLU A 419 5.11 15.97 -18.15
N MET A 420 5.87 15.90 -17.05
CA MET A 420 6.05 14.66 -16.29
C MET A 420 4.75 14.16 -15.66
N ASN A 421 3.97 15.04 -15.04
CA ASN A 421 2.75 14.64 -14.34
C ASN A 421 1.63 14.28 -15.32
N ASP A 422 1.50 14.99 -16.45
CA ASP A 422 0.59 14.64 -17.53
C ASP A 422 0.85 13.21 -18.05
N TRP A 423 2.13 12.85 -18.23
CA TRP A 423 2.53 11.49 -18.61
C TRP A 423 2.24 10.46 -17.50
N LEU A 424 2.51 10.81 -16.23
CA LEU A 424 2.30 9.94 -15.07
C LEU A 424 0.83 9.55 -14.90
N LEU A 425 -0.12 10.44 -15.24
CA LEU A 425 -1.55 10.12 -15.16
C LEU A 425 -1.93 8.88 -15.97
N GLY A 426 -1.21 8.60 -17.06
CA GLY A 426 -1.41 7.38 -17.86
C GLY A 426 -1.05 6.08 -17.13
N MET A 427 -0.47 6.15 -15.92
CA MET A 427 -0.19 4.99 -15.06
C MET A 427 -1.33 4.68 -14.09
N GLN A 428 -2.34 5.55 -13.96
CA GLN A 428 -3.38 5.36 -12.96
C GLN A 428 -4.49 4.45 -13.48
N GLN A 429 -4.89 3.46 -12.68
CA GLN A 429 -6.01 2.57 -12.97
C GLN A 429 -7.34 3.33 -12.97
N GLY A 430 -8.06 3.26 -14.11
CA GLY A 430 -9.36 3.90 -14.31
C GLY A 430 -10.55 3.04 -13.86
N ASP A 431 -11.74 3.36 -14.38
CA ASP A 431 -12.99 2.69 -14.00
C ASP A 431 -13.14 1.29 -14.61
N GLU A 432 -12.36 0.97 -15.64
CA GLU A 432 -12.23 -0.35 -16.27
C GLU A 432 -11.54 -1.38 -15.38
N ALA A 433 -10.74 -0.91 -14.40
CA ALA A 433 -10.02 -1.77 -13.48
C ALA A 433 -10.96 -2.41 -12.44
N PRO A 434 -10.60 -3.57 -11.86
CA PRO A 434 -11.33 -4.14 -10.74
C PRO A 434 -11.50 -3.13 -9.60
N ALA A 435 -12.69 -3.09 -8.99
CA ALA A 435 -13.09 -2.03 -8.08
C ALA A 435 -12.15 -1.85 -6.88
N ASP A 436 -11.46 -2.89 -6.41
CA ASP A 436 -10.49 -2.81 -5.32
C ASP A 436 -9.15 -2.15 -5.72
N VAL A 437 -8.78 -2.12 -6.99
CA VAL A 437 -7.52 -1.50 -7.47
C VAL A 437 -7.71 -0.17 -8.19
N GLN A 438 -8.95 0.27 -8.41
CA GLN A 438 -9.25 1.58 -8.99
C GLN A 438 -8.51 2.71 -8.25
N GLY A 439 -7.87 3.59 -9.04
CA GLY A 439 -7.08 4.73 -8.57
C GLY A 439 -5.64 4.42 -8.15
N GLU A 440 -5.24 3.14 -8.13
CA GLU A 440 -3.84 2.76 -7.95
C GLU A 440 -2.99 3.24 -9.13
N PHE A 441 -1.77 3.72 -8.85
CA PHE A 441 -0.80 4.01 -9.91
C PHE A 441 0.00 2.76 -10.24
N PHE A 442 -0.49 2.04 -11.23
CA PHE A 442 0.12 0.88 -11.84
C PHE A 442 -0.48 0.69 -13.23
N ASP A 443 0.35 0.40 -14.23
CA ASP A 443 -0.11 0.06 -15.57
C ASP A 443 0.22 -1.40 -15.90
N PRO A 444 -0.80 -2.30 -15.97
CA PRO A 444 -0.61 -3.69 -16.37
C PRO A 444 0.00 -3.86 -17.77
N ALA A 445 -0.14 -2.89 -18.67
CA ALA A 445 0.44 -2.91 -20.01
C ALA A 445 1.94 -2.54 -20.02
N ARG A 446 2.45 -1.92 -18.94
CA ARG A 446 3.86 -1.54 -18.76
C ARG A 446 4.46 -2.17 -17.50
N PRO A 447 4.49 -3.53 -17.40
CA PRO A 447 4.92 -4.24 -16.20
C PRO A 447 6.41 -4.07 -15.86
N GLU A 448 7.22 -3.57 -16.80
CA GLU A 448 8.64 -3.25 -16.62
C GLU A 448 8.87 -2.18 -15.54
N PHE A 449 7.88 -1.32 -15.26
CA PHE A 449 7.96 -0.34 -14.17
C PHE A 449 7.72 -0.92 -12.78
N GLY A 450 7.53 -2.23 -12.69
CA GLY A 450 7.42 -2.96 -11.44
C GLY A 450 5.96 -3.25 -11.04
N PRO A 451 5.76 -4.03 -9.96
CA PRO A 451 4.43 -4.40 -9.52
C PRO A 451 3.69 -3.20 -8.87
N PRO A 452 2.34 -3.28 -8.79
CA PRO A 452 1.55 -2.33 -8.02
C PRO A 452 2.01 -2.31 -6.56
N HIS A 453 2.04 -1.11 -5.98
CA HIS A 453 2.56 -0.92 -4.65
C HIS A 453 2.03 0.37 -3.99
N ALA A 454 1.53 0.27 -2.75
CA ALA A 454 0.98 1.40 -2.00
C ALA A 454 1.97 2.57 -1.87
N SER A 455 3.26 2.26 -1.67
CA SER A 455 4.30 3.31 -1.62
C SER A 455 4.44 4.06 -2.95
N SER A 456 4.21 3.41 -4.09
CA SER A 456 4.25 4.04 -5.41
C SER A 456 3.08 5.01 -5.56
N THR A 457 1.85 4.57 -5.29
CA THR A 457 0.69 5.46 -5.24
C THR A 457 0.93 6.64 -4.29
N GLY A 458 1.45 6.38 -3.08
CA GLY A 458 1.77 7.43 -2.10
C GLY A 458 2.76 8.46 -2.64
N VAL A 459 3.92 8.03 -3.16
CA VAL A 459 4.97 8.97 -3.60
C VAL A 459 4.53 9.75 -4.84
N TYR A 460 3.76 9.13 -5.74
CA TYR A 460 3.19 9.83 -6.89
C TYR A 460 2.19 10.91 -6.49
N LEU A 461 1.40 10.68 -5.43
CA LEU A 461 0.55 11.72 -4.87
C LEU A 461 1.34 12.88 -4.25
N GLU A 462 2.54 12.64 -3.69
CA GLU A 462 3.41 13.72 -3.20
C GLU A 462 3.88 14.64 -4.33
N GLY A 463 4.23 14.08 -5.49
CA GLY A 463 4.56 14.89 -6.67
C GLY A 463 3.34 15.59 -7.27
N LEU A 464 2.24 14.86 -7.39
CA LEU A 464 1.03 15.32 -8.07
C LEU A 464 0.34 16.47 -7.32
N ILE A 465 0.39 16.47 -5.99
CA ILE A 465 -0.17 17.59 -5.20
C ILE A 465 0.62 18.90 -5.40
N GLU A 466 1.93 18.83 -5.63
CA GLU A 466 2.71 20.03 -5.98
C GLU A 466 2.44 20.48 -7.42
N ALA A 467 2.26 19.55 -8.36
CA ALA A 467 1.84 19.89 -9.72
C ALA A 467 0.44 20.51 -9.77
N PHE A 468 -0.48 20.04 -8.93
CA PHE A 468 -1.80 20.64 -8.71
C PHE A 468 -1.68 22.06 -8.15
N ALA A 469 -0.88 22.26 -7.09
CA ALA A 469 -0.68 23.57 -6.51
C ALA A 469 -0.10 24.56 -7.53
N LEU A 470 0.87 24.12 -8.33
CA LEU A 470 1.47 24.91 -9.40
C LEU A 470 0.46 25.27 -10.49
N ALA A 471 -0.35 24.30 -10.95
CA ALA A 471 -1.41 24.55 -11.93
C ALA A 471 -2.40 25.61 -11.44
N ARG A 472 -2.82 25.51 -10.18
CA ARG A 472 -3.69 26.50 -9.54
C ARG A 472 -3.05 27.88 -9.48
N THR A 473 -1.79 27.98 -9.03
CA THR A 473 -1.06 29.25 -8.94
C THR A 473 -0.90 29.91 -10.31
N LEU A 474 -0.72 29.13 -11.38
CA LEU A 474 -0.57 29.63 -12.74
C LEU A 474 -1.91 29.78 -13.50
N GLY A 475 -3.05 29.44 -12.89
CA GLY A 475 -4.37 29.54 -13.52
C GLY A 475 -4.67 28.48 -14.59
N ASP A 476 -3.93 27.36 -14.64
CA ASP A 476 -4.22 26.24 -15.54
C ASP A 476 -5.32 25.34 -14.95
N HIS A 477 -6.57 25.78 -15.09
CA HIS A 477 -7.73 25.10 -14.53
C HIS A 477 -7.96 23.69 -15.11
N ASN A 478 -7.52 23.41 -16.34
CA ASN A 478 -7.65 22.09 -16.92
C ASN A 478 -6.73 21.09 -16.20
N ARG A 479 -5.45 21.44 -16.04
CA ARG A 479 -4.51 20.62 -15.28
C ARG A 479 -4.87 20.54 -13.81
N GLU A 480 -5.27 21.65 -13.20
CA GLU A 480 -5.75 21.68 -11.83
C GLU A 480 -6.82 20.60 -11.60
N ASP A 481 -7.88 20.61 -12.43
CA ASP A 481 -9.00 19.67 -12.28
C ASP A 481 -8.65 18.22 -12.65
N ARG A 482 -7.77 18.00 -13.64
CA ARG A 482 -7.24 16.65 -13.96
C ARG A 482 -6.41 16.08 -12.81
N TYR A 483 -5.49 16.86 -12.25
CA TYR A 483 -4.65 16.43 -11.13
C TYR A 483 -5.49 16.23 -9.87
N ARG A 484 -6.45 17.11 -9.59
CA ARG A 484 -7.41 16.97 -8.50
C ARG A 484 -8.14 15.62 -8.52
N ARG A 485 -8.74 15.25 -9.67
CA ARG A 485 -9.42 13.95 -9.84
C ARG A 485 -8.48 12.77 -9.64
N ALA A 486 -7.28 12.84 -10.20
CA ALA A 486 -6.28 11.80 -10.04
C ALA A 486 -5.83 11.65 -8.57
N ILE A 487 -5.70 12.76 -7.84
CA ILE A 487 -5.43 12.76 -6.40
C ILE A 487 -6.56 12.09 -5.62
N LEU A 488 -7.83 12.41 -5.90
CA LEU A 488 -8.98 11.78 -5.24
C LEU A 488 -9.06 10.26 -5.50
N ARG A 489 -8.73 9.82 -6.71
CA ARG A 489 -8.64 8.39 -7.05
C ARG A 489 -7.49 7.71 -6.31
N GLY A 490 -6.33 8.36 -6.21
CA GLY A 490 -5.19 7.85 -5.45
C GLY A 490 -5.48 7.75 -3.94
N LEU A 491 -6.13 8.76 -3.35
CA LEU A 491 -6.60 8.73 -1.96
C LEU A 491 -7.57 7.57 -1.72
N ARG A 492 -8.47 7.32 -2.67
CA ARG A 492 -9.36 6.16 -2.63
C ARG A 492 -8.59 4.85 -2.59
N SER A 493 -7.57 4.72 -3.44
CA SER A 493 -6.70 3.53 -3.47
C SER A 493 -5.98 3.34 -2.13
N LEU A 494 -5.37 4.39 -1.57
CA LEU A 494 -4.74 4.31 -0.24
C LEU A 494 -5.75 3.91 0.86
N ARG A 495 -6.97 4.48 0.82
CA ARG A 495 -8.04 4.14 1.78
C ARG A 495 -8.48 2.68 1.65
N GLN A 496 -8.52 2.14 0.44
CA GLN A 496 -8.83 0.73 0.18
C GLN A 496 -7.78 -0.21 0.79
N LEU A 497 -6.51 0.21 0.86
CA LEU A 497 -5.43 -0.63 1.39
C LEU A 497 -5.23 -0.51 2.91
N GLN A 498 -5.86 0.46 3.56
CA GLN A 498 -5.66 0.74 4.98
C GLN A 498 -6.34 -0.30 5.89
N PHE A 499 -5.69 -0.62 7.01
CA PHE A 499 -6.32 -1.34 8.12
C PHE A 499 -7.00 -0.35 9.06
N ARG A 500 -8.32 -0.15 8.96
CA ARG A 500 -9.03 0.89 9.74
C ARG A 500 -9.84 0.31 10.88
N HIS A 501 -10.56 -0.78 10.63
CA HIS A 501 -11.47 -1.39 11.60
C HIS A 501 -11.44 -2.92 11.54
N ALA A 502 -12.20 -3.56 12.44
CA ALA A 502 -12.17 -5.01 12.65
C ALA A 502 -12.40 -5.81 11.35
N SER A 503 -13.32 -5.37 10.47
CA SER A 503 -13.57 -6.04 9.19
C SER A 503 -12.41 -5.96 8.19
N ASP A 504 -11.56 -4.93 8.24
CA ASP A 504 -10.31 -4.91 7.45
C ASP A 504 -9.29 -5.92 8.02
N MET A 505 -9.40 -6.24 9.31
CA MET A 505 -8.47 -7.09 10.06
C MET A 505 -9.07 -8.46 10.40
N GLY A 506 -10.12 -8.88 9.69
CA GLY A 506 -10.90 -10.07 10.03
C GLY A 506 -10.09 -11.38 10.00
N TYR A 507 -8.95 -11.40 9.31
CA TYR A 507 -8.01 -12.53 9.26
C TYR A 507 -6.68 -12.30 10.00
N ILE A 508 -6.57 -11.21 10.77
CA ILE A 508 -5.32 -10.79 11.43
C ILE A 508 -5.47 -10.88 12.94
N SER A 509 -4.68 -11.75 13.57
CA SER A 509 -4.71 -11.95 15.02
C SER A 509 -4.06 -10.79 15.79
N ARG A 510 -2.94 -10.25 15.29
CA ARG A 510 -2.23 -9.12 15.91
C ARG A 510 -2.75 -7.78 15.38
N ARG A 511 -4.03 -7.48 15.63
CA ARG A 511 -4.73 -6.29 15.09
C ARG A 511 -4.00 -4.96 15.41
N SER A 512 -3.44 -4.82 16.62
CA SER A 512 -2.71 -3.61 17.02
C SER A 512 -1.44 -3.33 16.19
N ALA A 513 -0.80 -4.37 15.64
CA ALA A 513 0.40 -4.24 14.82
C ALA A 513 0.12 -3.70 13.40
N VAL A 514 -1.14 -3.81 12.95
CA VAL A 514 -1.53 -3.40 11.59
C VAL A 514 -2.44 -2.19 11.56
N LEU A 515 -3.19 -1.89 12.64
CA LEU A 515 -4.13 -0.78 12.70
C LEU A 515 -3.46 0.52 12.23
N GLY A 516 -4.06 1.15 11.21
CA GLY A 516 -3.59 2.37 10.55
C GLY A 516 -2.53 2.19 9.48
N GLY A 517 -1.90 1.01 9.41
CA GLY A 517 -0.94 0.68 8.36
C GLY A 517 -1.61 0.41 7.01
N LEU A 518 -0.79 0.39 5.96
CA LEU A 518 -1.21 0.10 4.59
C LEU A 518 -0.65 -1.23 4.10
N ARG A 519 -1.52 -2.04 3.52
CA ARG A 519 -1.14 -3.21 2.72
C ARG A 519 -0.25 -2.77 1.54
N SER A 520 0.56 -3.69 1.02
CA SER A 520 1.42 -3.38 -0.12
C SER A 520 0.61 -3.29 -1.42
N SER A 521 -0.44 -4.11 -1.56
CA SER A 521 -1.46 -3.97 -2.60
C SER A 521 -2.78 -4.61 -2.14
N ALA A 522 -3.83 -4.60 -2.96
CA ALA A 522 -5.12 -5.22 -2.63
C ALA A 522 -5.01 -6.74 -2.37
N PHE A 523 -3.98 -7.38 -2.93
CA PHE A 523 -3.72 -8.81 -2.82
C PHE A 523 -2.46 -9.17 -2.01
N ASP A 524 -1.62 -8.20 -1.64
CA ASP A 524 -0.45 -8.42 -0.78
C ASP A 524 -0.61 -7.68 0.56
N ASN A 525 -0.92 -8.45 1.60
CA ASN A 525 -1.19 -7.91 2.93
C ASN A 525 0.06 -7.50 3.72
N THR A 526 1.26 -7.59 3.13
CA THR A 526 2.52 -7.15 3.73
C THR A 526 2.47 -5.65 4.08
N LEU A 527 2.92 -5.28 5.27
CA LEU A 527 3.16 -3.88 5.63
C LEU A 527 4.64 -3.55 5.49
N ARG A 528 4.93 -2.38 4.92
CA ARG A 528 6.23 -1.72 5.02
C ARG A 528 6.05 -0.31 5.50
N ILE A 529 7.05 0.22 6.22
CA ILE A 529 7.05 1.60 6.70
C ILE A 529 6.76 2.59 5.58
N ASP A 530 7.31 2.34 4.39
CA ASP A 530 7.18 3.26 3.28
C ASP A 530 5.87 3.12 2.51
N ASN A 531 5.09 2.05 2.72
CA ASN A 531 3.68 2.05 2.30
C ASN A 531 2.95 3.19 3.01
N VAL A 532 3.20 3.34 4.32
CA VAL A 532 2.51 4.30 5.17
C VAL A 532 3.10 5.69 5.02
N GLN A 533 4.42 5.83 5.07
CA GLN A 533 5.05 7.16 5.11
C GLN A 533 4.70 8.03 3.89
N HIS A 534 4.76 7.48 2.68
CA HIS A 534 4.55 8.24 1.45
C HIS A 534 3.10 8.69 1.34
N GLY A 535 2.16 7.76 1.59
CA GLY A 535 0.74 8.08 1.64
C GLY A 535 0.43 9.13 2.70
N LEU A 536 1.03 9.05 3.88
CA LEU A 536 0.80 10.01 4.96
C LEU A 536 1.36 11.40 4.63
N MET A 537 2.57 11.48 4.07
CA MET A 537 3.17 12.75 3.66
C MET A 537 2.37 13.42 2.54
N ALA A 538 1.87 12.65 1.57
CA ALA A 538 0.96 13.15 0.55
C ALA A 538 -0.36 13.66 1.17
N ILE A 539 -1.00 12.86 2.04
CA ILE A 539 -2.27 13.22 2.69
C ILE A 539 -2.13 14.51 3.49
N PHE A 540 -1.05 14.66 4.25
CA PHE A 540 -0.77 15.89 4.99
C PHE A 540 -0.73 17.10 4.06
N ARG A 541 0.01 17.01 2.96
CA ARG A 541 0.10 18.09 1.99
C ARG A 541 -1.24 18.37 1.28
N ILE A 542 -2.02 17.33 0.98
CA ILE A 542 -3.35 17.46 0.40
C ILE A 542 -4.30 18.15 1.38
N LEU A 543 -4.31 17.77 2.66
CA LEU A 543 -5.15 18.39 3.70
C LEU A 543 -4.83 19.89 3.90
N ASP A 544 -3.57 20.28 3.67
CA ASP A 544 -3.13 21.67 3.76
C ASP A 544 -3.57 22.51 2.55
N LEU A 545 -3.71 21.90 1.36
CA LEU A 545 -3.93 22.61 0.09
C LEU A 545 -5.35 22.48 -0.48
N PHE A 546 -6.04 21.37 -0.23
CA PHE A 546 -7.39 21.16 -0.74
C PHE A 546 -8.41 21.93 0.10
N SER A 547 -9.31 22.62 -0.59
CA SER A 547 -10.56 23.12 -0.04
C SER A 547 -11.61 21.99 0.03
N ASP A 548 -12.72 22.22 0.73
CA ASP A 548 -13.83 21.26 0.77
C ASP A 548 -14.43 20.98 -0.62
N ALA A 549 -14.36 21.96 -1.53
CA ALA A 549 -14.83 21.80 -2.91
C ALA A 549 -13.95 20.82 -3.70
N ASP A 550 -12.64 20.77 -3.40
CA ASP A 550 -11.69 19.94 -4.14
C ASP A 550 -11.95 18.44 -3.97
N TYR A 551 -12.65 18.05 -2.88
CA TYR A 551 -13.03 16.66 -2.60
C TYR A 551 -14.25 16.15 -3.38
N ARG A 552 -14.91 17.00 -4.18
CA ARG A 552 -16.07 16.60 -4.99
C ARG A 552 -15.58 16.01 -6.31
N MET A 553 -15.93 14.75 -6.62
CA MET A 553 -15.52 14.12 -7.89
C MET A 553 -16.08 14.82 -9.11
#